data_AF-A0A923WFX2-F1
#
_entry.id   AF-A0A923WFX2-F1
#
_cell.length_a   1.000
_cell.length_b   1.000
_cell.length_c   1.000
_cell.angle_alpha   90.00
_cell.angle_beta   90.00
_cell.angle_gamma   90.00
#
_symmetry.space_group_name_H-M   'P 1'
#
loop_
_entity.id
_entity.type
_entity.pdbx_description
1 polymer ?
#
loop_
_entity_poly.entity_id
_entity_poly.type
_entity_poly.pdbx_seq_one_letter_code
_entity_poly.pdbx_strand_id
1 'polypeptide(L)'
;MPRARKPSFTTLAMVRRYFNLEQEELALYLGVSRGMVAHLEAGRRAVSEAVFLRLLPLSTQLGERQGAGAEGHFINNATAAAELPPEHPLPAFAPLDARRDYCAHTAGQLWRAVRPFVARARYAARWQAALPRLLAALPPLSPDPPAPPAGSVEAVRAALLRQWLPCRVEVAELTAEEMAEWHLLRLRAEALEAEAAALTALLAGRT
;
A
#
# COMPACT_ATOMS: atom_id res chain seq x y z
N MET A 1 -9.40 14.04 30.84
CA MET A 1 -9.96 13.61 29.54
C MET A 1 -10.24 14.84 28.68
N PRO A 2 -9.37 15.18 27.71
CA PRO A 2 -9.65 16.28 26.78
C PRO A 2 -10.88 15.94 25.92
N ARG A 3 -11.89 16.81 25.93
CA ARG A 3 -13.10 16.65 25.09
C ARG A 3 -12.76 16.96 23.63
N ALA A 4 -13.10 16.05 22.72
CA ALA A 4 -13.04 16.30 21.29
C ALA A 4 -13.93 17.51 20.93
N ARG A 5 -13.38 18.47 20.18
CA ARG A 5 -14.11 19.67 19.76
C ARG A 5 -15.05 19.31 18.61
N LYS A 6 -16.33 19.68 18.71
CA LYS A 6 -17.27 19.57 17.60
C LYS A 6 -16.82 20.50 16.46
N PRO A 7 -16.82 20.04 15.19
CA PRO A 7 -16.52 20.92 14.06
C PRO A 7 -17.60 21.98 13.95
N SER A 8 -17.21 23.25 13.98
CA SER A 8 -18.09 24.36 13.65
C SER A 8 -18.12 24.57 12.15
N PHE A 9 -19.31 24.68 11.56
CA PHE A 9 -19.52 25.01 10.15
C PHE A 9 -19.76 26.50 9.91
N THR A 10 -19.27 27.36 10.80
CA THR A 10 -19.39 28.82 10.62
C THR A 10 -18.49 29.26 9.46
N THR A 11 -18.89 30.31 8.73
CA THR A 11 -18.10 30.87 7.62
C THR A 11 -16.67 31.21 8.05
N LEU A 12 -16.48 31.69 9.29
CA LEU A 12 -15.15 31.92 9.89
C LEU A 12 -14.31 30.66 9.98
N ALA A 13 -14.88 29.56 10.49
CA ALA A 13 -14.18 28.29 10.58
C ALA A 13 -13.85 27.70 9.19
N MET A 14 -14.72 27.92 8.20
CA MET A 14 -14.47 27.54 6.80
C MET A 14 -13.33 28.36 6.19
N VAL A 15 -13.35 29.69 6.35
CA VAL A 15 -12.28 30.60 5.91
C VAL A 15 -10.96 30.19 6.53
N ARG A 16 -10.95 30.02 7.85
CA ARG A 16 -9.74 29.65 8.59
C ARG A 16 -9.17 28.32 8.08
N ARG A 17 -10.02 27.31 7.89
CA ARG A 17 -9.60 26.00 7.37
C ARG A 17 -9.09 26.09 5.93
N TYR A 18 -9.75 26.86 5.09
CA TYR A 18 -9.41 26.99 3.67
C TYR A 18 -8.05 27.66 3.45
N PHE A 19 -7.78 28.74 4.18
CA PHE A 19 -6.49 29.45 4.12
C PHE A 19 -5.43 28.90 5.07
N ASN A 20 -5.75 27.82 5.80
CA ASN A 20 -4.90 27.24 6.84
C ASN A 20 -4.39 28.26 7.88
N LEU A 21 -5.27 29.18 8.31
CA LEU A 21 -4.93 30.20 9.30
C LEU A 21 -5.07 29.66 10.73
N GLU A 22 -4.23 30.13 11.63
CA GLU A 22 -4.46 30.00 13.06
C GLU A 22 -5.53 30.99 13.54
N GLN A 23 -6.13 30.74 14.72
CA GLN A 23 -7.12 31.66 15.29
C GLN A 23 -6.52 33.03 15.62
N GLU A 24 -5.21 33.08 15.92
CA GLU A 24 -4.48 34.30 16.22
C GLU A 24 -4.24 35.14 14.96
N GLU A 25 -3.82 34.51 13.86
CA GLU A 25 -3.66 35.17 12.56
C GLU A 25 -4.99 35.73 12.04
N LEU A 26 -6.06 34.96 12.17
CA LEU A 26 -7.40 35.43 11.80
C LEU A 26 -7.88 36.57 12.71
N ALA A 27 -7.54 36.52 14.01
CA ALA A 27 -7.84 37.59 14.95
C ALA A 27 -7.11 38.89 14.58
N LEU A 28 -5.83 38.80 14.24
CA LEU A 28 -5.03 39.92 13.75
C LEU A 28 -5.62 40.52 12.47
N TYR A 29 -5.95 39.68 11.49
CA TYR A 29 -6.57 40.13 10.23
C TYR A 29 -7.92 40.83 10.46
N LEU A 30 -8.76 40.28 11.34
CA LEU A 30 -10.07 40.85 11.65
C LEU A 30 -10.00 42.03 12.62
N GLY A 31 -8.85 42.31 13.23
CA GLY A 31 -8.66 43.34 14.26
C GLY A 31 -9.50 43.08 15.52
N VAL A 32 -9.59 41.83 15.95
CA VAL A 32 -10.27 41.40 17.19
C VAL A 32 -9.36 40.52 18.04
N SER A 33 -9.75 40.18 19.26
CA SER A 33 -8.96 39.23 20.08
C SER A 33 -9.16 37.78 19.64
N ARG A 34 -8.16 36.93 19.86
CA ARG A 34 -8.25 35.48 19.63
C ARG A 34 -9.45 34.85 20.35
N GLY A 35 -9.74 35.28 21.57
CA GLY A 35 -10.91 34.83 22.34
C GLY A 35 -12.23 35.18 21.65
N MET A 36 -12.32 36.36 21.02
CA MET A 36 -13.48 36.74 20.21
C MET A 36 -13.66 35.80 19.02
N VAL A 37 -12.59 35.48 18.28
CA VAL A 37 -12.65 34.53 17.15
C VAL A 37 -13.18 33.17 17.62
N ALA A 38 -12.69 32.65 18.74
CA ALA A 38 -13.18 31.39 19.30
C ALA A 38 -14.69 31.46 19.67
N HIS A 39 -15.16 32.59 20.21
CA HIS A 39 -16.58 32.78 20.50
C HIS A 39 -17.45 32.88 19.24
N LEU A 40 -16.96 33.56 18.19
CA LEU A 40 -17.64 33.65 16.90
C LEU A 40 -17.69 32.29 16.21
N GLU A 41 -16.58 31.54 16.17
CA GLU A 41 -16.52 30.19 15.59
C GLU A 41 -17.45 29.21 16.34
N ALA A 42 -17.57 29.36 17.66
CA ALA A 42 -18.47 28.54 18.48
C ALA A 42 -19.94 29.00 18.43
N GLY A 43 -20.27 30.03 17.65
CA GLY A 43 -21.62 30.59 17.56
C GLY A 43 -22.12 31.23 18.86
N ARG A 44 -21.23 31.52 19.81
CA ARG A 44 -21.59 32.12 21.11
C ARG A 44 -21.74 33.64 21.05
N ARG A 45 -21.25 34.28 19.98
CA ARG A 45 -21.44 35.71 19.70
C ARG A 45 -21.82 35.88 18.22
N ALA A 46 -22.67 36.87 17.96
CA ALA A 46 -22.96 37.30 16.60
C ALA A 46 -21.76 38.04 16.02
N VAL A 47 -21.53 37.87 14.71
CA VAL A 47 -20.49 38.60 13.97
C VAL A 47 -20.95 40.06 13.83
N SER A 48 -20.13 41.01 14.28
CA SER A 48 -20.43 42.42 14.07
C SER A 48 -20.25 42.79 12.59
N GLU A 49 -20.96 43.84 12.15
CA GLU A 49 -20.87 44.34 10.78
C GLU A 49 -19.42 44.63 10.36
N ALA A 50 -18.62 45.27 11.24
CA ALA A 50 -17.21 45.55 10.96
C ALA A 50 -16.36 44.28 10.74
N VAL A 51 -16.62 43.21 11.51
CA VAL A 51 -15.92 41.92 11.34
C VAL A 51 -16.40 41.23 10.06
N PHE A 52 -17.70 41.29 9.78
CA PHE A 52 -18.29 40.74 8.56
C PHE A 52 -17.70 41.39 7.30
N LEU A 53 -17.62 42.72 7.26
CA LEU A 53 -17.02 43.47 6.15
C LEU A 53 -15.54 43.12 5.93
N ARG A 54 -14.75 42.91 7.00
CA ARG A 54 -13.35 42.46 6.89
C ARG A 54 -13.22 41.00 6.44
N LEU A 55 -14.16 40.14 6.81
CA LEU A 55 -14.19 38.74 6.43
C LEU A 55 -14.61 38.55 4.96
N LEU A 56 -15.39 39.49 4.41
CA LEU A 56 -16.01 39.39 3.09
C LEU A 56 -15.00 39.01 1.98
N PRO A 57 -13.83 39.65 1.83
CA PRO A 57 -12.86 39.30 0.78
C PRO A 57 -12.39 37.84 0.86
N LEU A 58 -12.11 37.33 2.06
CA LEU A 58 -11.70 35.93 2.26
C LEU A 58 -12.86 34.97 1.95
N SER A 59 -14.10 35.35 2.27
CA SER A 59 -15.27 34.53 1.98
C SER A 59 -15.63 34.49 0.48
N THR A 60 -15.34 35.54 -0.29
CA THR A 60 -15.56 35.53 -1.74
C THR A 60 -14.66 34.52 -2.45
N GLN A 61 -13.40 34.41 -2.03
CA GLN A 61 -12.42 33.43 -2.54
C GLN A 61 -12.81 31.97 -2.26
N LEU A 62 -13.58 31.73 -1.18
CA LEU A 62 -14.17 30.41 -0.92
C LEU A 62 -15.26 30.05 -1.95
N GLY A 63 -16.08 31.02 -2.34
CA GLY A 63 -17.21 30.83 -3.25
C GLY A 63 -16.77 30.56 -4.69
N GLU A 64 -15.76 31.28 -5.18
CA GLU A 64 -15.23 31.13 -6.55
C GLU A 64 -14.70 29.71 -6.81
N ARG A 65 -14.06 29.09 -5.81
CA ARG A 65 -13.54 27.72 -5.94
C ARG A 65 -14.61 26.65 -5.75
N GLN A 66 -15.66 26.91 -4.97
CA GLN A 66 -16.79 25.98 -4.82
C GLN A 66 -17.71 25.98 -6.05
N GLY A 67 -17.85 27.11 -6.73
CA GLY A 67 -18.63 27.24 -7.97
C GLY A 67 -18.02 26.54 -9.18
N ALA A 68 -16.72 26.23 -9.16
CA ALA A 68 -16.02 25.59 -10.27
C ALA A 68 -16.07 24.04 -10.24
N GLY A 69 -16.70 23.41 -9.26
CA GLY A 69 -16.81 21.94 -9.27
C GLY A 69 -17.34 21.23 -8.02
N ALA A 70 -18.26 21.80 -7.25
CA ALA A 70 -18.72 21.16 -6.01
C ALA A 70 -20.25 21.10 -5.84
N GLU A 71 -20.93 20.30 -6.66
CA GLU A 71 -22.09 19.56 -6.13
C GLU A 71 -21.58 18.27 -5.47
N GLY A 72 -21.34 18.37 -4.15
CA GLY A 72 -21.41 17.26 -3.21
C GLY A 72 -20.46 16.08 -3.41
N HIS A 73 -19.18 16.21 -3.02
CA HIS A 73 -18.37 15.06 -2.62
C HIS A 73 -17.29 15.48 -1.59
N PHE A 74 -17.67 15.65 -0.32
CA PHE A 74 -16.72 15.93 0.76
C PHE A 74 -16.12 14.68 1.42
N ILE A 75 -16.40 13.48 0.90
CA ILE A 75 -15.83 12.23 1.42
C ILE A 75 -15.59 11.27 0.26
N ASN A 76 -14.58 11.51 -0.57
CA ASN A 76 -13.86 10.48 -1.35
C ASN A 76 -12.54 11.08 -1.84
N ASN A 77 -11.58 11.20 -0.92
CA ASN A 77 -10.22 11.65 -1.21
C ASN A 77 -9.38 10.48 -1.75
N ALA A 78 -9.86 9.83 -2.81
CA ALA A 78 -9.09 8.87 -3.56
C ALA A 78 -9.14 9.33 -5.01
N THR A 79 -7.98 9.70 -5.57
CA THR A 79 -7.72 9.88 -7.01
C THR A 79 -8.07 11.20 -7.71
N ALA A 80 -8.29 12.31 -7.01
CA ALA A 80 -8.07 13.61 -7.65
C ALA A 80 -6.57 13.90 -7.63
N ALA A 81 -5.90 13.74 -8.78
CA ALA A 81 -4.54 14.23 -8.97
C ALA A 81 -4.55 15.72 -8.62
N ALA A 82 -4.00 16.08 -7.45
CA ALA A 82 -3.88 17.46 -7.04
C ALA A 82 -2.86 18.11 -7.99
N GLU A 83 -3.35 18.72 -9.07
CA GLU A 83 -2.55 19.55 -9.95
C GLU A 83 -1.92 20.65 -9.09
N LEU A 84 -0.59 20.68 -9.07
CA LEU A 84 0.11 21.79 -8.43
C LEU A 84 -0.24 23.08 -9.19
N PRO A 85 -0.43 24.21 -8.49
CA PRO A 85 -0.55 25.51 -9.13
C PRO A 85 0.56 25.73 -10.17
N PRO A 86 0.25 26.34 -11.33
CA PRO A 86 1.18 26.45 -12.46
C PRO A 86 2.43 27.28 -12.17
N GLU A 87 2.44 28.08 -11.10
CA GLU A 87 3.55 28.98 -10.75
C GLU A 87 4.60 28.37 -9.81
N HIS A 88 4.46 27.10 -9.41
CA HIS A 88 5.47 26.48 -8.57
C HIS A 88 6.79 26.29 -9.33
N PRO A 89 7.96 26.57 -8.69
CA PRO A 89 9.24 26.29 -9.30
C PRO A 89 9.33 24.81 -9.65
N LEU A 90 9.98 24.51 -10.78
CA LEU A 90 10.23 23.13 -11.20
C LEU A 90 10.89 22.36 -10.03
N PRO A 91 10.46 21.11 -9.76
CA PRO A 91 11.02 20.33 -8.66
C PRO A 91 12.52 20.10 -8.88
N ALA A 92 13.27 19.99 -7.80
CA ALA A 92 14.65 19.54 -7.87
C ALA A 92 14.69 18.10 -8.41
N PHE A 93 15.35 17.89 -9.56
CA PHE A 93 15.38 16.59 -10.23
C PHE A 93 16.31 15.58 -9.57
N ALA A 94 17.43 16.03 -8.98
CA ALA A 94 18.41 15.13 -8.38
C ALA A 94 17.83 14.22 -7.27
N PRO A 95 16.97 14.70 -6.36
CA PRO A 95 16.25 13.83 -5.42
C PRO A 95 15.36 12.78 -6.09
N LEU A 96 14.71 13.12 -7.23
CA LEU A 96 13.83 12.20 -7.94
C LEU A 96 14.61 11.11 -8.67
N ASP A 97 15.74 11.46 -9.30
CA ASP A 97 16.69 10.50 -9.88
C ASP A 97 17.23 9.54 -8.81
N ALA A 98 17.70 10.07 -7.67
CA ALA A 98 18.21 9.24 -6.57
C ALA A 98 17.13 8.29 -6.03
N ARG A 99 15.88 8.74 -5.94
CA ARG A 99 14.75 7.91 -5.53
C ARG A 99 14.45 6.81 -6.56
N ARG A 100 14.47 7.13 -7.85
CA ARG A 100 14.29 6.14 -8.94
C ARG A 100 15.33 5.02 -8.80
N ASP A 101 16.60 5.39 -8.65
CA ASP A 101 17.71 4.43 -8.57
C ASP A 101 17.60 3.56 -7.31
N TYR A 102 17.23 4.16 -6.18
CA TYR A 102 16.94 3.42 -4.94
C TYR A 102 15.82 2.38 -5.13
N CYS A 103 14.69 2.78 -5.74
CA CYS A 103 13.56 1.89 -5.96
C CYS A 103 13.92 0.73 -6.88
N ALA A 104 14.59 1.01 -8.00
CA ALA A 104 15.04 -0.01 -8.95
C ALA A 104 16.02 -1.00 -8.30
N HIS A 105 16.99 -0.49 -7.53
CA HIS A 105 17.95 -1.33 -6.83
C HIS A 105 17.28 -2.24 -5.80
N THR A 106 16.38 -1.67 -4.98
CA THR A 106 15.67 -2.39 -3.92
C THR A 106 14.72 -3.44 -4.50
N ALA A 107 14.00 -3.12 -5.58
CA ALA A 107 13.19 -4.10 -6.32
C ALA A 107 14.04 -5.29 -6.80
N GLY A 108 15.22 -5.01 -7.36
CA GLY A 108 16.17 -6.05 -7.78
C GLY A 108 16.69 -6.93 -6.63
N GLN A 109 16.79 -6.40 -5.40
CA GLN A 109 17.09 -7.21 -4.21
C GLN A 109 15.91 -8.12 -3.84
N LEU A 110 14.69 -7.59 -3.82
CA LEU A 110 13.49 -8.36 -3.49
C LEU A 110 13.25 -9.49 -4.49
N TRP A 111 13.44 -9.24 -5.79
CA TRP A 111 13.34 -10.30 -6.79
C TRP A 111 14.38 -11.39 -6.62
N ARG A 112 15.59 -11.06 -6.15
CA ARG A 112 16.59 -12.07 -5.78
C ARG A 112 16.13 -12.92 -4.60
N ALA A 113 15.49 -12.31 -3.60
CA ALA A 113 14.91 -13.03 -2.46
C ALA A 113 13.70 -13.92 -2.85
N VAL A 114 12.95 -13.55 -3.90
CA VAL A 114 11.83 -14.35 -4.42
C VAL A 114 12.30 -15.63 -5.15
N ARG A 115 13.48 -15.62 -5.78
CA ARG A 115 13.96 -16.73 -6.63
C ARG A 115 13.99 -18.11 -5.94
N PRO A 116 14.50 -18.26 -4.70
CA PRO A 116 14.48 -19.53 -3.98
C PRO A 116 13.09 -20.14 -3.82
N PHE A 117 12.07 -19.34 -3.49
CA PHE A 117 10.68 -19.80 -3.36
C PHE A 117 10.16 -20.39 -4.68
N VAL A 118 10.36 -19.66 -5.78
CA VAL A 118 9.95 -20.11 -7.12
C VAL A 118 10.69 -21.39 -7.52
N ALA A 119 11.99 -21.49 -7.23
CA ALA A 119 12.78 -22.67 -7.50
C ALA A 119 12.29 -23.90 -6.72
N ARG A 120 12.00 -23.73 -5.42
CA ARG A 120 11.45 -24.78 -4.55
C ARG A 120 10.05 -25.20 -4.98
N ALA A 121 9.16 -24.27 -5.29
CA ALA A 121 7.83 -24.59 -5.82
C ALA A 121 7.89 -25.38 -7.14
N ARG A 122 8.77 -24.99 -8.08
CA ARG A 122 9.01 -25.74 -9.32
C ARG A 122 9.58 -27.13 -9.05
N TYR A 123 10.46 -27.26 -8.07
CA TYR A 123 11.01 -28.55 -7.65
C TYR A 123 9.93 -29.46 -7.07
N ALA A 124 9.08 -28.94 -6.17
CA ALA A 124 7.94 -29.67 -5.62
C ALA A 124 6.98 -30.14 -6.72
N ALA A 125 6.61 -29.25 -7.65
CA ALA A 125 5.71 -29.57 -8.77
C ALA A 125 6.26 -30.69 -9.67
N ARG A 126 7.57 -30.72 -9.94
CA ARG A 126 8.20 -31.82 -10.69
C ARG A 126 8.08 -33.15 -9.95
N TRP A 127 8.29 -33.16 -8.64
CA TRP A 127 8.15 -34.37 -7.83
C TRP A 127 6.70 -34.84 -7.75
N GLN A 128 5.75 -33.94 -7.52
CA GLN A 128 4.31 -34.24 -7.53
C GLN A 128 3.89 -34.88 -8.86
N ALA A 129 4.35 -34.33 -9.99
CA ALA A 129 4.03 -34.89 -11.30
C ALA A 129 4.67 -36.27 -11.56
N ALA A 130 5.89 -36.50 -11.07
CA ALA A 130 6.60 -37.77 -11.25
C ALA A 130 6.14 -38.87 -10.29
N LEU A 131 5.64 -38.50 -9.11
CA LEU A 131 5.36 -39.42 -8.00
C LEU A 131 4.44 -40.59 -8.38
N PRO A 132 3.28 -40.40 -9.05
CA PRO A 132 2.40 -41.52 -9.39
C PRO A 132 3.08 -42.55 -10.30
N ARG A 133 3.85 -42.08 -11.29
CA ARG A 133 4.59 -42.96 -12.22
C ARG A 133 5.70 -43.73 -11.51
N LEU A 134 6.42 -43.07 -10.60
CA LEU A 134 7.45 -43.72 -9.79
C LEU A 134 6.85 -44.79 -8.87
N LEU A 135 5.71 -44.52 -8.24
CA LEU A 135 5.01 -45.49 -7.39
C LEU A 135 4.42 -46.66 -8.19
N ALA A 136 3.91 -46.41 -9.40
CA ALA A 136 3.37 -47.43 -10.29
C ALA A 136 4.46 -48.38 -10.86
N ALA A 137 5.70 -47.90 -10.97
CA ALA A 137 6.84 -48.70 -11.40
C ALA A 137 7.40 -49.64 -10.31
N LEU A 138 7.00 -49.46 -9.05
CA LEU A 138 7.45 -50.32 -7.95
C LEU A 138 6.66 -51.64 -7.93
N PRO A 139 7.29 -52.77 -7.58
CA PRO A 139 6.59 -54.05 -7.41
C PRO A 139 5.36 -53.92 -6.50
N PRO A 140 4.22 -54.56 -6.84
CA PRO A 140 3.00 -54.46 -6.04
C PRO A 140 3.25 -54.99 -4.63
N LEU A 141 2.67 -54.32 -3.62
CA LEU A 141 2.58 -54.89 -2.29
C LEU A 141 1.54 -56.01 -2.34
N SER A 142 1.95 -57.26 -2.11
CA SER A 142 0.99 -58.36 -1.98
C SER A 142 0.17 -58.12 -0.71
N PRO A 143 -1.17 -58.00 -0.78
CA PRO A 143 -2.02 -57.70 0.38
C PRO A 143 -2.05 -58.86 1.39
N ASP A 144 -1.88 -60.07 0.90
CA ASP A 144 -1.52 -61.26 1.66
C ASP A 144 -0.20 -61.74 1.08
N PRO A 145 0.95 -61.49 1.73
CA PRO A 145 2.12 -62.25 1.38
C PRO A 145 1.88 -63.68 1.89
N PRO A 146 1.82 -64.73 1.05
CA PRO A 146 2.11 -66.06 1.57
C PRO A 146 3.47 -65.91 2.26
N ALA A 147 3.55 -66.24 3.55
CA ALA A 147 4.71 -66.00 4.41
C ALA A 147 6.00 -66.09 3.56
N PRO A 148 6.62 -64.94 3.21
CA PRO A 148 7.69 -64.97 2.24
C PRO A 148 8.84 -65.74 2.87
N PRO A 149 9.68 -66.45 2.10
CA PRO A 149 11.04 -66.66 2.60
C PRO A 149 11.56 -65.25 2.94
N ALA A 150 11.97 -65.06 4.19
CA ALA A 150 12.31 -63.74 4.73
C ALA A 150 13.12 -62.89 3.74
N GLY A 151 12.63 -61.67 3.45
CA GLY A 151 13.48 -60.56 3.04
C GLY A 151 14.20 -60.67 1.69
N SER A 152 13.47 -60.72 0.56
CA SER A 152 14.13 -60.30 -0.68
C SER A 152 14.53 -58.82 -0.57
N VAL A 153 15.79 -58.51 -0.85
CA VAL A 153 16.34 -57.15 -0.77
C VAL A 153 15.52 -56.16 -1.60
N GLU A 154 14.94 -56.62 -2.71
CA GLU A 154 14.10 -55.83 -3.60
C GLU A 154 12.75 -55.45 -2.97
N ALA A 155 12.09 -56.36 -2.23
CA ALA A 155 10.85 -56.05 -1.53
C ALA A 155 11.06 -55.03 -0.41
N VAL A 156 12.16 -55.17 0.35
CA VAL A 156 12.54 -54.21 1.40
C VAL A 156 12.83 -52.84 0.77
N ARG A 157 13.59 -52.80 -0.33
CA ARG A 157 13.88 -51.56 -1.06
C ARG A 157 12.61 -50.89 -1.60
N ALA A 158 11.69 -51.65 -2.18
CA ALA A 158 10.42 -51.13 -2.71
C ALA A 158 9.56 -50.54 -1.60
N ALA A 159 9.48 -51.19 -0.43
CA ALA A 159 8.76 -50.66 0.74
C ALA A 159 9.38 -49.34 1.23
N LEU A 160 10.70 -49.27 1.35
CA LEU A 160 11.41 -48.04 1.73
C LEU A 160 11.17 -46.90 0.72
N LEU A 161 11.18 -47.19 -0.59
CA LEU A 161 10.89 -46.19 -1.61
C LEU A 161 9.44 -45.69 -1.56
N ARG A 162 8.48 -46.58 -1.30
CA ARG A 162 7.06 -46.20 -1.13
C ARG A 162 6.86 -45.24 0.05
N GLN A 163 7.63 -45.39 1.13
CA GLN A 163 7.59 -44.48 2.28
C GLN A 163 8.36 -43.18 2.03
N TRP A 164 9.54 -43.27 1.41
CA TRP A 164 10.43 -42.13 1.23
C TRP A 164 9.98 -41.14 0.15
N LEU A 165 9.36 -41.62 -0.93
CA LEU A 165 8.96 -40.78 -2.07
C LEU A 165 7.94 -39.69 -1.69
N PRO A 166 6.85 -39.96 -0.95
CA PRO A 166 5.94 -38.93 -0.46
C PRO A 166 6.62 -37.87 0.40
N CYS A 167 7.50 -38.28 1.32
CA CYS A 167 8.24 -37.35 2.18
C CYS A 167 9.10 -36.34 1.38
N ARG A 168 9.56 -36.70 0.17
CA ARG A 168 10.30 -35.77 -0.70
C ARG A 168 9.43 -34.65 -1.27
N VAL A 169 8.15 -34.93 -1.50
CA VAL A 169 7.18 -33.91 -1.93
C VAL A 169 6.87 -32.98 -0.76
N GLU A 170 6.54 -33.54 0.40
CA GLU A 170 6.17 -32.76 1.60
C GLU A 170 7.26 -31.78 2.02
N VAL A 171 8.53 -32.21 2.04
CA VAL A 171 9.67 -31.32 2.37
C VAL A 171 9.86 -30.21 1.34
N ALA A 172 9.43 -30.44 0.09
CA ALA A 172 9.56 -29.46 -0.98
C ALA A 172 8.41 -28.44 -1.01
N GLU A 173 7.25 -28.77 -0.45
CA GLU A 173 6.09 -27.88 -0.42
C GLU A 173 6.35 -26.65 0.45
N LEU A 174 5.90 -25.48 -0.01
CA LEU A 174 5.99 -24.24 0.75
C LEU A 174 4.92 -24.26 1.83
N THR A 175 5.28 -23.86 3.05
CA THR A 175 4.29 -23.66 4.12
C THR A 175 3.40 -22.45 3.82
N ALA A 176 2.26 -22.34 4.51
CA ALA A 176 1.37 -21.18 4.37
C ALA A 176 2.08 -19.85 4.73
N GLU A 177 2.99 -19.88 5.70
CA GLU A 177 3.79 -18.73 6.10
C GLU A 177 4.81 -18.34 5.01
N GLU A 178 5.51 -19.31 4.44
CA GLU A 178 6.44 -19.09 3.33
C GLU A 178 5.72 -18.57 2.07
N MET A 179 4.51 -19.06 1.81
CA MET A 179 3.67 -18.54 0.72
C MET A 179 3.26 -17.08 0.96
N ALA A 180 2.90 -16.72 2.19
CA ALA A 180 2.57 -15.34 2.54
C ALA A 180 3.79 -14.41 2.40
N GLU A 181 4.96 -14.86 2.85
CA GLU A 181 6.23 -14.13 2.70
C GLU A 181 6.55 -13.91 1.21
N TRP A 182 6.44 -14.96 0.38
CA TRP A 182 6.63 -14.86 -1.07
C TRP A 182 5.70 -13.82 -1.70
N HIS A 183 4.40 -13.85 -1.37
CA HIS A 183 3.42 -12.88 -1.87
C HIS A 183 3.76 -11.45 -1.45
N LEU A 184 4.17 -11.24 -0.20
CA LEU A 184 4.54 -9.93 0.32
C LEU A 184 5.80 -9.38 -0.37
N LEU A 185 6.83 -10.21 -0.52
CA LEU A 185 8.06 -9.82 -1.22
C LEU A 185 7.77 -9.44 -2.68
N ARG A 186 6.95 -10.24 -3.37
CA ARG A 186 6.53 -9.98 -4.75
C ARG A 186 5.79 -8.64 -4.86
N LEU A 187 4.75 -8.42 -4.04
CA LEU A 187 3.96 -7.18 -4.08
C LEU A 187 4.81 -5.94 -3.79
N ARG A 188 5.76 -6.04 -2.85
CA ARG A 188 6.70 -4.94 -2.56
C ARG A 188 7.64 -4.67 -3.74
N ALA A 189 8.12 -5.71 -4.42
CA ALA A 189 8.96 -5.55 -5.60
C ALA A 189 8.19 -4.87 -6.73
N GLU A 190 6.98 -5.35 -7.04
CA GLU A 190 6.09 -4.79 -8.07
C GLU A 190 5.75 -3.31 -7.78
N ALA A 191 5.47 -2.96 -6.53
CA ALA A 191 5.20 -1.58 -6.14
C ALA A 191 6.41 -0.65 -6.35
N LEU A 192 7.62 -1.10 -6.02
CA LEU A 192 8.85 -0.32 -6.22
C LEU A 192 9.19 -0.17 -7.70
N GLU A 193 8.92 -1.19 -8.52
CA GLU A 193 9.07 -1.09 -9.98
C GLU A 193 8.08 -0.10 -10.58
N ALA A 194 6.82 -0.11 -10.13
CA ALA A 194 5.83 0.86 -10.56
C ALA A 194 6.22 2.30 -10.18
N GLU A 195 6.75 2.50 -8.96
CA GLU A 195 7.27 3.81 -8.53
C GLU A 195 8.46 4.26 -9.39
N ALA A 196 9.43 3.37 -9.65
CA ALA A 196 10.58 3.68 -10.49
C ALA A 196 10.17 4.00 -11.94
N ALA A 197 9.18 3.29 -12.49
CA ALA A 197 8.63 3.56 -13.81
C ALA A 197 7.91 4.92 -13.87
N ALA A 198 7.12 5.26 -12.86
CA ALA A 198 6.47 6.56 -12.75
C ALA A 198 7.47 7.72 -12.67
N LEU A 199 8.53 7.56 -11.86
CA LEU A 199 9.62 8.54 -11.78
C LEU A 199 10.37 8.67 -13.12
N THR A 200 10.57 7.56 -13.84
CA THR A 200 11.18 7.58 -15.17
C THR A 200 10.32 8.37 -16.17
N ALA A 201 9.00 8.14 -16.18
CA ALA A 201 8.09 8.89 -17.04
C ALA A 201 8.07 10.40 -16.71
N LEU A 202 8.07 10.73 -15.42
CA LEU A 202 8.14 12.12 -14.95
C LEU A 202 9.44 12.81 -15.40
N LEU A 203 10.58 12.11 -15.34
CA LEU A 203 11.88 12.62 -15.77
C LEU A 203 12.01 12.70 -17.30
N ALA A 204 11.30 11.84 -18.05
CA ALA A 204 11.30 11.81 -19.51
C ALA A 204 10.45 12.92 -20.15
N GLY A 205 9.36 13.35 -19.51
CA GLY A 205 8.56 14.51 -19.95
C GLY A 205 9.29 15.86 -19.97
N ARG A 206 10.61 15.85 -19.71
CA ARG A 206 11.54 16.98 -19.71
C ARG A 206 12.23 17.19 -21.07
N THR A 207 12.27 16.17 -21.94
CA THR A 207 12.95 16.23 -23.24
C THR A 207 12.01 16.74 -24.33
#